data_AF-A0A7X1XUE3-F1
#
_entry.id   AF-A0A7X1XUE3-F1
#
_cell.length_a   1.000
_cell.length_b   1.000
_cell.length_c   1.000
_cell.angle_alpha   90.00
_cell.angle_beta   90.00
_cell.angle_gamma   90.00
#
_symmetry.space_group_name_H-M   'P 1'
#
loop_
_entity.id
_entity.type
_entity.pdbx_description
1 polymer ?
#
loop_
_entity_poly.entity_id
_entity_poly.type
_entity_poly.pdbx_seq_one_letter_code
_entity_poly.pdbx_strand_id
1 'polypeptide(L)'
;MIKQFVLGLLAVSVLAGCGDDKEKVARKKIGEVKVAFDNRPIGTPNEAGTHSLTSADINACVTQLTDAKAKLDQIQTEYASTQAVQSMETQMFAGKLRGQLATCKQTKAQMGW
;
A
#
# COMPACT_ATOMS: atom_id res chain seq x y z
N MET A 1 -5.18 -6.39 56.53
CA MET A 1 -4.34 -7.16 55.59
C MET A 1 -4.12 -6.31 54.34
N ILE A 2 -2.94 -5.72 54.20
CA ILE A 2 -2.57 -4.87 53.06
C ILE A 2 -1.80 -5.78 52.09
N LYS A 3 -2.35 -6.03 50.90
CA LYS A 3 -1.70 -6.86 49.88
C LYS A 3 -1.25 -5.96 48.74
N GLN A 4 0.06 -5.74 48.71
CA GLN A 4 0.73 -5.09 47.60
C GLN A 4 0.78 -6.03 46.40
N PHE A 5 0.44 -5.52 45.21
CA PHE A 5 1.03 -5.99 43.95
C PHE A 5 1.52 -4.77 43.20
N VAL A 6 2.80 -4.54 43.40
CA VAL A 6 3.59 -3.51 42.75
C VAL A 6 3.97 -4.02 41.35
N LEU A 7 4.14 -3.06 40.44
CA LEU A 7 5.04 -3.11 39.28
C LEU A 7 4.65 -4.00 38.09
N GLY A 8 4.06 -3.32 37.11
CA GLY A 8 4.15 -3.69 35.71
C GLY A 8 4.13 -2.43 34.83
N LEU A 9 5.01 -1.47 35.12
CA LEU A 9 5.29 -0.37 34.20
C LEU A 9 5.67 -0.97 32.85
N LEU A 10 4.75 -0.86 31.87
CA LEU A 10 5.08 -0.97 30.46
C LEU A 10 5.97 0.23 30.13
N ALA A 11 7.25 0.10 30.43
CA ALA A 11 8.29 0.91 29.84
C ALA A 11 8.30 0.57 28.35
N VAL A 12 7.52 1.32 27.57
CA VAL A 12 7.76 1.45 26.13
C VAL A 12 9.10 2.15 26.03
N SER A 13 10.15 1.35 25.89
CA SER A 13 11.48 1.81 25.53
C SER A 13 11.38 2.46 24.16
N VAL A 14 11.09 3.76 24.14
CA VAL A 14 11.23 4.56 22.94
C VAL A 14 12.72 4.63 22.68
N LEU A 15 13.23 3.73 21.84
CA LEU A 15 14.51 3.84 21.18
C LEU A 15 14.44 5.04 20.21
N ALA A 16 14.35 6.23 20.78
CA ALA A 16 14.47 7.50 20.08
C ALA A 16 15.93 7.60 19.61
N GLY A 17 16.15 7.28 18.34
CA GLY A 17 17.49 7.32 17.72
C GLY A 17 17.59 6.57 16.40
N CYS A 18 16.81 5.51 16.19
CA CYS A 18 16.74 4.80 14.89
C CYS A 18 15.34 4.77 14.27
N GLY A 19 14.31 5.15 15.02
CA GLY A 19 12.91 5.14 14.59
C GLY A 19 12.58 6.26 13.61
N ASP A 20 13.07 7.48 13.84
CA ASP A 20 12.70 8.66 13.05
C ASP A 20 13.19 8.58 11.59
N ASP A 21 14.40 8.06 11.38
CA ASP A 21 14.93 7.86 10.03
C ASP A 21 14.15 6.77 9.28
N LYS A 22 13.85 5.64 9.94
CA LYS A 22 13.06 4.56 9.34
C LYS A 22 11.62 5.01 9.06
N GLU A 23 11.01 5.78 9.95
CA GLU A 23 9.67 6.35 9.79
C GLU A 23 9.61 7.26 8.56
N LYS A 24 10.54 8.21 8.45
CA LYS A 24 10.61 9.13 7.31
C LYS A 24 10.83 8.38 6.00
N VAL A 25 11.72 7.40 5.98
CA VAL A 25 11.99 6.56 4.81
C VAL A 25 10.77 5.73 4.43
N ALA A 26 10.09 5.11 5.40
CA ALA A 26 8.87 4.35 5.16
C ALA A 26 7.77 5.22 4.56
N ARG A 27 7.53 6.43 5.10
CA ARG A 27 6.56 7.38 4.54
C ARG A 27 6.87 7.75 3.10
N LYS A 28 8.14 8.06 2.81
CA LYS A 28 8.58 8.38 1.44
C LYS A 28 8.31 7.22 0.49
N LYS A 29 8.75 6.01 0.84
CA LYS A 29 8.57 4.81 0.01
C LYS A 29 7.08 4.47 -0.20
N ILE A 30 6.25 4.57 0.84
CA ILE A 30 4.80 4.38 0.71
C ILE A 30 4.19 5.44 -0.22
N GLY A 31 4.65 6.69 -0.12
CA GLY A 31 4.25 7.77 -1.02
C GLY A 31 4.59 7.49 -2.48
N GLU A 32 5.79 6.98 -2.76
CA GLU A 32 6.20 6.57 -4.11
C GLU A 32 5.30 5.45 -4.68
N VAL A 33 4.91 4.49 -3.83
CA VAL A 33 3.96 3.43 -4.25
C VAL A 33 2.57 4.01 -4.52
N LYS A 34 2.09 4.97 -3.72
CA LYS A 34 0.82 5.68 -3.96
C LYS A 34 0.82 6.41 -5.30
N VAL A 35 1.89 7.15 -5.59
CA VAL A 35 2.06 7.85 -6.88
C VAL A 35 2.05 6.85 -8.05
N ALA A 36 2.75 5.72 -7.93
CA ALA A 36 2.73 4.68 -8.96
C ALA A 36 1.32 4.08 -9.16
N PHE A 37 0.57 3.88 -8.06
CA PHE A 37 -0.81 3.41 -8.12
C PHE A 37 -1.76 4.42 -8.76
N ASP A 38 -1.61 5.71 -8.46
CA ASP A 38 -2.46 6.76 -9.02
C ASP A 38 -2.18 7.00 -10.52
N ASN A 39 -0.93 6.82 -10.95
CA ASN A 39 -0.51 6.92 -12.35
C ASN A 39 -0.79 5.66 -13.18
N ARG A 40 -1.47 4.66 -12.62
CA ARG A 40 -1.82 3.44 -13.36
C ARG A 40 -2.68 3.77 -14.58
N PRO A 41 -2.61 2.99 -15.68
CA PRO A 41 -3.50 3.13 -16.80
C PRO A 41 -4.96 2.97 -16.37
N ILE A 42 -5.79 3.96 -16.70
CA ILE A 42 -7.24 3.93 -16.48
C ILE A 42 -8.03 3.94 -17.80
N GLY A 43 -7.35 3.84 -18.94
CA GLY A 43 -7.93 3.97 -20.28
C GLY A 43 -8.14 5.42 -20.71
N THR A 44 -8.59 5.61 -21.94
CA THR A 44 -8.81 6.93 -22.53
C THR A 44 -10.26 7.38 -22.31
N PRO A 45 -10.51 8.62 -21.87
CA PRO A 45 -11.87 9.16 -21.81
C PRO A 45 -12.58 9.05 -23.17
N ASN A 46 -13.87 8.73 -23.15
CA ASN A 46 -14.73 8.66 -24.33
C ASN A 46 -15.93 9.59 -24.21
N GLU A 47 -16.67 9.75 -25.31
CA GLU A 47 -17.81 10.67 -25.42
C GLU A 47 -18.95 10.35 -24.44
N ALA A 48 -19.03 9.11 -23.93
CA ALA A 48 -20.02 8.70 -22.94
C ALA A 48 -19.64 9.10 -21.50
N GLY A 49 -18.53 9.84 -21.30
CA GLY A 49 -18.02 10.20 -19.97
C GLY A 49 -17.43 9.03 -19.21
N THR A 50 -17.07 7.95 -19.91
CA THR A 50 -16.40 6.76 -19.35
C THR A 50 -14.99 6.63 -19.94
N HIS A 51 -14.25 5.59 -19.55
CA HIS A 51 -12.94 5.30 -20.14
C HIS A 51 -13.04 4.05 -21.04
N SER A 52 -12.52 4.18 -22.26
CA SER A 52 -12.27 3.04 -23.15
C SER A 52 -10.94 2.39 -22.77
N LEU A 53 -10.97 1.08 -22.49
CA LEU A 53 -9.79 0.28 -22.17
C LEU A 53 -9.31 -0.47 -23.40
N THR A 54 -8.00 -0.42 -23.66
CA THR A 54 -7.34 -1.32 -24.62
C THR A 54 -6.71 -2.51 -23.90
N SER A 55 -6.34 -3.55 -24.67
CA SER A 55 -5.53 -4.66 -24.14
C SER A 55 -4.20 -4.18 -23.56
N ALA A 56 -3.57 -3.19 -24.18
CA ALA A 56 -2.34 -2.58 -23.68
C ALA A 56 -2.55 -1.90 -22.32
N ASP A 57 -3.65 -1.15 -22.16
CA ASP A 57 -3.99 -0.50 -20.89
C ASP A 57 -4.17 -1.52 -19.77
N ILE A 58 -4.91 -2.60 -20.02
CA ILE A 58 -5.15 -3.61 -18.97
C ILE A 58 -3.86 -4.34 -18.60
N ASN A 59 -3.04 -4.67 -19.59
CA ASN A 59 -1.78 -5.38 -19.38
C ASN A 59 -0.82 -4.52 -18.57
N ALA A 60 -0.71 -3.24 -18.92
CA ALA A 60 0.07 -2.28 -18.16
C ALA A 60 -0.50 -2.06 -16.75
N CYS A 61 -1.83 -2.02 -16.56
CA CYS A 61 -2.43 -1.96 -15.23
C CYS A 61 -2.01 -3.17 -14.37
N VAL A 62 -2.15 -4.39 -14.90
CA VAL A 62 -1.80 -5.62 -14.17
C VAL A 62 -0.32 -5.62 -13.77
N THR A 63 0.57 -5.27 -14.70
CA THR A 63 2.02 -5.21 -14.44
C THR A 63 2.35 -4.17 -13.38
N GLN A 64 1.93 -2.91 -13.59
CA GLN A 64 2.26 -1.81 -12.67
C GLN A 64 1.71 -2.04 -11.26
N LEU A 65 0.47 -2.54 -11.15
CA LEU A 65 -0.12 -2.82 -9.85
C LEU A 65 0.48 -4.05 -9.16
N THR A 66 0.98 -5.03 -9.93
CA THR A 66 1.75 -6.15 -9.37
C THR A 66 3.06 -5.65 -8.77
N ASP A 67 3.78 -4.79 -9.49
CA ASP A 67 5.04 -4.20 -9.00
C ASP A 67 4.81 -3.29 -7.79
N ALA A 68 3.78 -2.46 -7.84
CA ALA A 68 3.40 -1.60 -6.72
C ALA A 68 3.05 -2.43 -5.47
N LYS A 69 2.33 -3.55 -5.66
CA LYS A 69 2.00 -4.46 -4.55
C LYS A 69 3.26 -5.10 -3.97
N ALA A 70 4.15 -5.63 -4.82
CA ALA A 70 5.39 -6.24 -4.37
C ALA A 70 6.26 -5.25 -3.56
N LYS A 71 6.38 -4.01 -4.05
CA LYS A 71 7.07 -2.93 -3.32
C LYS A 71 6.41 -2.63 -1.98
N LEU A 72 5.08 -2.54 -1.93
CA LEU A 72 4.37 -2.29 -0.69
C LEU A 72 4.56 -3.43 0.31
N ASP A 73 4.46 -4.69 -0.12
CA ASP A 73 4.67 -5.85 0.76
C ASP A 73 6.11 -5.87 1.32
N GLN A 74 7.11 -5.51 0.49
CA GLN A 74 8.49 -5.37 0.92
C GLN A 74 8.64 -4.26 1.97
N ILE A 75 8.05 -3.08 1.74
CA ILE A 75 8.07 -1.96 2.70
C ILE A 75 7.39 -2.37 4.01
N GLN A 76 6.27 -3.09 3.94
CA GLN A 76 5.55 -3.58 5.12
C GLN A 76 6.38 -4.57 5.94
N THR A 77 7.29 -5.30 5.29
CA THR A 77 8.22 -6.23 5.94
C THR A 77 9.41 -5.48 6.56
N GLU A 78 10.10 -4.65 5.77
CA GLU A 78 11.32 -3.94 6.19
C GLU A 78 11.07 -2.87 7.26
N TYR A 79 9.89 -2.26 7.24
CA TYR A 79 9.51 -1.13 8.10
C TYR A 79 8.31 -1.45 8.99
N ALA A 80 8.07 -2.74 9.32
CA ALA A 80 6.90 -3.22 10.07
C ALA A 80 6.66 -2.50 11.42
N SER A 81 7.72 -2.02 12.08
CA SER A 81 7.65 -1.33 13.37
C SER A 81 7.33 0.17 13.26
N THR A 82 7.27 0.73 12.06
CA THR A 82 7.03 2.16 11.81
C THR A 82 5.55 2.50 11.92
N GLN A 83 5.22 3.70 12.40
CA GLN A 83 3.85 4.20 12.43
C GLN A 83 3.31 4.37 11.01
N ALA A 84 4.17 4.73 10.05
CA ALA A 84 3.80 4.82 8.63
C ALA A 84 3.17 3.53 8.12
N VAL A 85 3.79 2.38 8.40
CA VAL A 85 3.30 1.05 7.98
C VAL A 85 2.07 0.63 8.79
N GLN A 86 2.07 0.88 10.11
CA GLN A 86 0.97 0.46 10.99
C GLN A 86 -0.28 1.34 10.87
N SER A 87 -0.17 2.52 10.25
CA SER A 87 -1.29 3.45 10.10
C SER A 87 -2.46 2.84 9.33
N MET A 88 -3.67 3.23 9.73
CA MET A 88 -4.91 2.86 9.03
C MET A 88 -4.90 3.33 7.57
N GLU A 89 -4.27 4.48 7.28
CA GLU A 89 -4.10 4.98 5.92
C GLU A 89 -3.35 3.99 5.02
N THR A 90 -2.21 3.46 5.49
CA THR A 90 -1.42 2.49 4.73
C THR A 90 -2.16 1.16 4.59
N GLN A 91 -2.90 0.72 5.61
CA GLN A 91 -3.71 -0.51 5.53
C GLN A 91 -4.85 -0.37 4.52
N MET A 92 -5.58 0.75 4.53
CA MET A 92 -6.62 1.05 3.55
C MET A 92 -6.05 1.14 2.14
N PHE A 93 -4.89 1.78 1.98
CA PHE A 93 -4.19 1.84 0.70
C PHE A 93 -3.79 0.44 0.20
N ALA A 94 -3.26 -0.43 1.06
CA ALA A 94 -2.92 -1.80 0.70
C ALA A 94 -4.16 -2.60 0.24
N GLY A 95 -5.31 -2.39 0.89
CA GLY A 95 -6.60 -2.95 0.47
C GLY A 95 -7.02 -2.42 -0.90
N LYS A 96 -6.99 -1.10 -1.10
CA LYS A 96 -7.32 -0.45 -2.39
C LYS A 96 -6.45 -0.96 -3.54
N LEU A 97 -5.15 -1.07 -3.31
CA LEU A 97 -4.17 -1.60 -4.28
C LEU A 97 -4.50 -3.04 -4.69
N ARG A 98 -4.76 -3.92 -3.70
CA ARG A 98 -5.14 -5.32 -3.96
C ARG A 98 -6.46 -5.43 -4.72
N GLY A 99 -7.46 -4.63 -4.34
CA GLY A 99 -8.76 -4.59 -5.01
C GLY A 99 -8.64 -4.20 -6.48
N GLN A 100 -7.92 -3.11 -6.77
CA GLN A 100 -7.72 -2.66 -8.15
C GLN A 100 -6.90 -3.65 -8.98
N LEU A 101 -5.88 -4.29 -8.40
CA LEU A 101 -5.13 -5.34 -9.10
C LEU A 101 -6.03 -6.52 -9.47
N ALA A 102 -6.92 -6.93 -8.55
CA ALA A 102 -7.89 -7.98 -8.82
C ALA A 102 -8.85 -7.57 -9.94
N THR A 103 -9.37 -6.33 -9.93
CA THR A 103 -10.19 -5.79 -11.01
C THR A 103 -9.47 -5.84 -12.35
N CYS A 104 -8.23 -5.35 -12.44
CA CYS A 104 -7.49 -5.37 -13.71
C CYS A 104 -7.24 -6.80 -14.22
N LYS A 105 -6.93 -7.76 -13.33
CA LYS A 105 -6.79 -9.17 -13.70
C LYS A 105 -8.11 -9.79 -14.18
N GLN A 106 -9.21 -9.47 -13.51
CA GLN A 106 -10.54 -9.95 -13.88
C GLN A 106 -10.96 -9.39 -15.24
N THR A 107 -10.82 -8.08 -15.47
CA THR A 107 -11.13 -7.45 -16.75
C THR A 107 -10.28 -8.06 -17.87
N LYS A 108 -8.98 -8.27 -17.64
CA LYS A 108 -8.10 -8.94 -18.59
C LYS A 108 -8.64 -10.32 -18.98
N ALA A 109 -9.00 -11.14 -17.99
CA ALA A 109 -9.55 -12.47 -18.22
C ALA A 109 -10.91 -12.44 -18.95
N GLN A 110 -11.81 -11.53 -18.57
CA GLN A 110 -13.14 -11.39 -19.20
C GLN A 110 -13.07 -10.93 -20.65
N MET A 111 -12.09 -10.08 -20.98
CA MET A 111 -11.88 -9.56 -22.34
C MET A 111 -11.06 -10.51 -23.23
N GLY A 112 -10.54 -11.61 -22.68
CA GLY A 112 -9.73 -12.59 -23.41
C GLY A 112 -8.33 -12.09 -23.78
N TRP A 113 -7.76 -11.22 -22.96
CA TRP A 113 -6.43 -10.61 -23.16
C TRP A 113 -5.33 -11.24 -22.29
#